data_AF-A0A544W407-F1
#
_entry.id   AF-A0A544W407-F1
#
_cell.length_a   1.000
_cell.length_b   1.000
_cell.length_c   1.000
_cell.angle_alpha   90.00
_cell.angle_beta   90.00
_cell.angle_gamma   90.00
#
_symmetry.space_group_name_H-M   'P 1'
#
loop_
_entity.id
_entity.type
_entity.pdbx_description
1 polymer ?
#
loop_
_entity_poly.entity_id
_entity_poly.type
_entity_poly.pdbx_seq_one_letter_code
_entity_poly.pdbx_strand_id
1 'polypeptide(L)'
;MVRNFRRVAGQAGHVNYYVEVEASGDDSLHLVFAGNIFAGPVLMSSRDGDGRWDHQMIDHPRQFGEFVSAEWVDRFLDSWYEAQAA
;
A
#
# COMPACT_ATOMS: atom_id res chain seq x y z
N MET A 1 12.06 3.65 -3.30
CA MET A 1 12.58 2.59 -2.39
C MET A 1 11.76 2.61 -1.11
N VAL A 2 11.54 1.46 -0.44
CA VAL A 2 10.78 1.41 0.83
C VAL A 2 11.67 1.84 2.00
N ARG A 3 11.23 2.83 2.78
CA ARG A 3 11.90 3.34 4.00
C ARG A 3 11.35 2.70 5.27
N ASN A 4 10.04 2.49 5.33
CA ASN A 4 9.36 1.93 6.49
C ASN A 4 8.26 0.95 6.06
N PHE A 5 8.10 -0.12 6.83
CA PHE A 5 7.06 -1.12 6.63
C PHE A 5 6.53 -1.60 7.98
N ARG A 6 5.22 -1.49 8.16
CA ARG A 6 4.51 -1.98 9.34
C ARG A 6 3.22 -2.65 8.96
N ARG A 7 3.03 -3.89 9.42
CA ARG A 7 1.78 -4.63 9.31
C ARG A 7 1.03 -4.60 10.65
N VAL A 8 -0.27 -4.32 10.59
CA VAL A 8 -1.18 -4.31 11.75
C VAL A 8 -2.37 -5.23 11.44
N ALA A 9 -2.52 -6.29 12.23
CA ALA A 9 -3.68 -7.16 12.16
C ALA A 9 -4.87 -6.49 12.85
N GLY A 10 -6.02 -6.45 12.16
CA GLY A 10 -7.29 -6.00 12.68
C GLY A 10 -8.22 -7.18 13.02
N GLN A 11 -9.46 -6.86 13.38
CA GLN A 11 -10.49 -7.86 13.66
C GLN A 11 -11.18 -8.36 12.38
N ALA A 12 -11.79 -9.54 12.47
CA ALA A 12 -12.61 -10.12 11.40
C ALA A 12 -11.89 -10.23 10.04
N GLY A 13 -10.60 -10.57 10.05
CA GLY A 13 -9.81 -10.73 8.83
C GLY A 13 -9.36 -9.41 8.18
N HIS A 14 -9.45 -8.28 8.88
CA HIS A 14 -8.85 -7.04 8.41
C HIS A 14 -7.33 -7.01 8.66
N VAL A 15 -6.60 -6.42 7.73
CA VAL A 15 -5.18 -6.13 7.87
C VAL A 15 -4.88 -4.78 7.23
N ASN A 16 -4.01 -4.02 7.90
CA ASN A 16 -3.47 -2.77 7.40
C ASN A 16 -1.95 -2.90 7.23
N TYR A 17 -1.44 -2.46 6.09
CA TYR A 17 -0.01 -2.23 5.89
C TYR A 17 0.24 -0.75 5.79
N TYR A 18 1.15 -0.25 6.60
CA TYR A 18 1.66 1.11 6.55
C TYR A 18 3.05 1.04 5.92
N VAL A 19 3.22 1.74 4.81
CA VAL A 19 4.45 1.71 4.02
C VAL A 19 4.86 3.14 3.77
N GLU A 20 6.13 3.43 3.97
CA GLU A 20 6.71 4.71 3.60
C GLU A 20 7.70 4.47 2.47
N VAL A 21 7.51 5.16 1.36
CA VAL A 21 8.37 5.06 0.19
C VAL A 21 9.02 6.39 -0.12
N GLU A 22 10.24 6.35 -0.63
CA GLU A 22 10.90 7.52 -1.20
C GLU A 22 10.13 8.03 -2.40
N ALA A 23 9.69 9.28 -2.31
CA ALA A 23 9.31 10.09 -3.46
C ALA A 23 10.55 10.87 -3.95
N SER A 24 10.43 11.60 -5.05
CA SER A 24 11.54 12.35 -5.63
C SER A 24 12.15 13.35 -4.63
N GLY A 25 13.47 13.27 -4.42
CA GLY A 25 14.20 14.12 -3.47
C GLY A 25 14.12 13.61 -2.03
N ASP A 26 13.90 14.54 -1.08
CA ASP A 26 13.73 14.23 0.35
C ASP A 26 12.28 13.92 0.74
N ASP A 27 11.35 14.08 -0.20
CA ASP A 27 9.93 13.82 0.03
C ASP A 27 9.67 12.33 0.23
N SER A 28 8.81 12.00 1.18
CA SER A 28 8.34 10.63 1.43
C SER A 28 6.86 10.54 1.11
N LEU A 29 6.45 9.42 0.52
CA LEU A 29 5.05 9.10 0.28
C LEU A 29 4.63 8.01 1.26
N HIS A 30 3.63 8.34 2.07
CA HIS A 30 2.99 7.42 2.99
C HIS A 30 1.88 6.68 2.25
N LEU A 31 1.95 5.36 2.26
CA LEU A 31 0.97 4.46 1.68
C LEU A 31 0.35 3.60 2.79
N VAL A 32 -0.96 3.45 2.74
CA VAL A 32 -1.69 2.53 3.60
C VAL A 32 -2.54 1.60 2.75
N PHE A 33 -2.26 0.30 2.85
CA PHE A 33 -3.09 -0.74 2.26
C PHE A 33 -4.02 -1.26 3.34
N ALA A 34 -5.28 -0.87 3.31
CA ALA A 34 -6.27 -1.21 4.32
C ALA A 34 -7.37 -2.08 3.70
N GLY A 35 -7.62 -3.25 4.28
CA GLY A 35 -8.67 -4.11 3.73
C GLY A 35 -8.90 -5.41 4.47
N ASN A 36 -9.83 -6.17 3.93
CA ASN A 36 -10.14 -7.51 4.40
C ASN A 36 -9.42 -8.55 3.52
N ILE A 37 -8.86 -9.59 4.12
CA ILE A 37 -8.14 -10.64 3.38
C ILE A 37 -8.99 -11.36 2.32
N PHE A 38 -10.32 -11.35 2.45
CA PHE A 38 -11.24 -11.96 1.49
C PHE A 38 -11.77 -10.99 0.43
N ALA A 39 -11.90 -9.70 0.77
CA ALA A 39 -12.46 -8.68 -0.12
C ALA A 39 -11.38 -7.91 -0.91
N GLY A 40 -10.18 -7.80 -0.34
CA GLY A 40 -9.07 -7.01 -0.87
C GLY A 40 -8.91 -5.64 -0.20
N PRO A 41 -7.80 -4.96 -0.52
CA PRO A 41 -7.47 -3.64 0.02
C PRO A 41 -7.98 -2.45 -0.80
N VAL A 42 -8.10 -1.33 -0.10
CA VAL A 42 -8.04 0.03 -0.65
C VAL A 42 -6.62 0.58 -0.38
N LEU A 43 -6.08 1.33 -1.34
CA LEU A 43 -4.86 2.11 -1.16
C LEU A 43 -5.23 3.52 -0.69
N MET A 44 -4.57 3.99 0.36
CA MET A 44 -4.60 5.38 0.77
C MET A 44 -3.19 5.93 0.65
N SER A 45 -3.02 7.13 0.08
CA SER A 45 -1.71 7.77 -0.04
C SER A 45 -1.73 9.22 0.46
N SER A 46 -0.61 9.65 1.03
CA SER A 46 -0.39 11.02 1.50
C SER A 46 1.09 11.37 1.40
N ARG A 47 1.39 12.64 1.06
CA ARG A 47 2.76 13.19 1.08
C ARG A 47 3.15 13.84 2.41
N ASP A 48 2.19 14.06 3.30
CA ASP A 48 2.36 14.80 4.55
C ASP A 48 2.08 13.96 5.81
N GLY A 49 1.60 12.72 5.66
CA GLY A 49 1.38 11.74 6.73
C GLY A 49 0.17 12.05 7.63
N ASP A 50 -0.11 13.32 7.89
CA ASP A 50 -1.13 13.81 8.83
C ASP A 50 -2.22 14.69 8.19
N GLY A 51 -2.14 14.92 6.87
CA GLY A 51 -3.05 15.80 6.14
C GLY A 51 -4.06 15.07 5.26
N ARG A 52 -4.11 15.45 3.98
CA ARG A 52 -5.10 14.92 3.03
C ARG A 52 -4.66 13.55 2.53
N TRP A 53 -5.56 12.57 2.67
CA TRP A 53 -5.40 11.24 2.11
C TRP A 53 -6.17 11.13 0.79
N ASP A 54 -5.48 10.71 -0.26
CA ASP A 54 -6.12 10.30 -1.50
C ASP A 54 -6.41 8.79 -1.43
N HIS A 55 -7.58 8.40 -1.93
CA HIS A 55 -8.06 7.01 -1.87
C HIS A 55 -8.13 6.43 -3.28
N GLN A 56 -7.55 5.25 -3.46
CA GLN A 56 -7.56 4.52 -4.71
C GLN A 56 -8.04 3.08 -4.48
N MET A 57 -9.04 2.66 -5.26
CA MET A 57 -9.47 1.27 -5.30
C MET A 57 -8.46 0.44 -6.11
N ILE A 58 -8.16 -0.76 -5.64
CA ILE A 58 -7.30 -1.71 -6.34
C ILE A 58 -8.21 -2.75 -6.98
N ASP A 59 -8.42 -2.67 -8.29
CA ASP A 59 -9.45 -3.45 -9.00
C ASP A 59 -9.15 -4.95 -9.08
N HIS A 60 -7.88 -5.31 -9.20
CA HIS A 60 -7.44 -6.71 -9.39
C HIS A 60 -6.41 -7.14 -8.33
N PRO A 61 -6.74 -7.08 -7.03
CA PRO A 61 -5.76 -7.26 -5.97
C PRO A 61 -5.16 -8.66 -5.96
N ARG A 62 -5.87 -9.68 -6.48
CA ARG A 62 -5.39 -11.06 -6.54
C ARG A 62 -4.21 -11.27 -7.50
N GLN A 63 -3.96 -10.34 -8.43
CA GLN A 63 -2.81 -10.45 -9.34
C GLN A 63 -1.46 -10.38 -8.60
N PHE A 64 -1.45 -9.75 -7.42
CA PHE A 64 -0.27 -9.66 -6.56
C PHE A 64 -0.19 -10.83 -5.54
N GLY A 65 -1.15 -11.75 -5.55
CA GLY A 65 -1.24 -12.89 -4.64
C GLY A 65 -2.25 -12.71 -3.50
N GLU A 66 -1.99 -13.32 -2.35
CA GLU A 66 -2.86 -13.21 -1.17
C GLU A 66 -2.54 -11.96 -0.34
N PHE A 67 -3.52 -11.09 -0.14
CA PHE A 67 -3.35 -9.82 0.57
C PHE A 67 -2.86 -9.96 2.03
N VAL A 68 -3.03 -11.13 2.64
CA VAL A 68 -2.55 -11.41 4.00
C VAL A 68 -1.02 -11.44 4.11
N SER A 69 -0.30 -11.60 2.99
CA SER A 69 1.16 -11.68 2.90
C SER A 69 1.80 -10.31 2.67
N ALA A 70 2.97 -10.09 3.28
CA ALA A 70 3.79 -8.90 3.00
C ALA A 70 4.30 -8.87 1.54
N GLU A 71 4.57 -10.03 0.94
CA GLU A 71 5.00 -10.13 -0.48
C GLU A 71 3.99 -9.51 -1.45
N TRP A 72 2.71 -9.48 -1.05
CA TRP A 72 1.66 -8.83 -1.83
C TRP A 72 1.97 -7.34 -2.01
N VAL A 73 2.45 -6.68 -0.96
CA VAL A 73 2.80 -5.25 -0.97
C VAL A 73 4.00 -5.02 -1.87
N ASP A 74 5.02 -5.88 -1.79
CA ASP A 74 6.22 -5.76 -2.62
C ASP A 74 5.86 -5.85 -4.11
N ARG A 75 5.08 -6.88 -4.51
CA ARG A 75 4.63 -7.04 -5.90
C ARG A 75 3.73 -5.91 -6.38
N PHE A 76 2.90 -5.36 -5.50
CA PHE A 76 2.10 -4.17 -5.82
C PHE A 76 3.02 -2.98 -6.11
N LEU A 77 3.99 -2.73 -5.24
CA LEU A 77 4.90 -1.59 -5.37
C LEU A 77 5.74 -1.69 -6.65
N ASP A 78 6.23 -2.88 -7.00
CA ASP A 78 6.96 -3.10 -8.25
C ASP A 78 6.12 -2.66 -9.47
N SER A 79 4.88 -3.14 -9.57
CA SER A 79 3.96 -2.76 -10.65
C SER A 79 3.60 -1.27 -10.61
N TRP A 80 3.45 -0.69 -9.42
CA TRP A 80 3.12 0.72 -9.24
C TRP A 80 4.28 1.65 -9.62
N TYR A 81 5.53 1.25 -9.39
CA TYR A 81 6.70 1.99 -9.85
C TYR A 81 6.87 1.88 -11.36
N GLU A 82 6.68 0.70 -11.95
CA GLU A 82 6.70 0.52 -13.41
C GLU A 82 5.69 1.43 -14.11
N ALA A 83 4.46 1.51 -13.58
CA ALA A 83 3.41 2.36 -14.14
C ALA A 83 3.71 3.87 -14.06
N GLN A 84 4.51 4.31 -13.08
CA GLN A 84 4.92 5.72 -12.95
C GLN A 84 6.13 6.08 -13.81
N ALA A 85 6.93 5.09 -14.21
CA ALA A 85 8.09 5.28 -15.08
C ALA A 85 7.73 5.27 -16.58
N ALA A 86 6.52 4.85 -16.93
CA ALA A 86 5.98 4.80 -18.29
C ALA A 86 5.30 6.12 -18.70
#